data_AF-A0A1H8ILH5-F1
#
_entry.id   AF-A0A1H8ILH5-F1
#
_cell.length_a   1.000
_cell.length_b   1.000
_cell.length_c   1.000
_cell.angle_alpha   90.00
_cell.angle_beta   90.00
_cell.angle_gamma   90.00
#
_symmetry.space_group_name_H-M   'P 1'
#
loop_
_entity.id
_entity.type
_entity.pdbx_description
1 polymer ?
#
loop_
_entity_poly.entity_id
_entity_poly.type
_entity_poly.pdbx_seq_one_letter_code
_entity_poly.pdbx_strand_id
1 'polypeptide(L)'
;MLADLRAAGFPEPEIQAVRNTPPMWEQLTRFYAQGGRVQAIPAAFSAANGHPSAISFYVPEDPAQRTHSRYSSLAHELGHALFYPEQWNAMDSFGSAEAYARSREMGEAHAWLNQYTLCLEKVGGRSEL
;
A
#
# COMPACT_ATOMS: atom_id res chain seq x y z
N MET A 1 -0.52 -9.06 11.95
CA MET A 1 -0.01 -7.79 11.41
C MET A 1 1.52 -7.75 11.28
N LEU A 2 2.32 -7.54 12.34
CA LEU A 2 3.80 -7.47 12.18
C LEU A 2 4.43 -8.79 11.69
N ALA A 3 3.89 -9.94 12.13
CA ALA A 3 4.30 -11.24 11.63
C ALA A 3 4.03 -11.39 10.12
N ASP A 4 2.91 -10.84 9.65
CA ASP A 4 2.53 -10.88 8.24
C ASP A 4 3.45 -9.98 7.40
N LEU A 5 3.89 -8.83 7.94
CA LEU A 5 4.93 -8.02 7.28
C LEU A 5 6.25 -8.77 7.15
N ARG A 6 6.67 -9.51 8.20
CA ARG A 6 7.85 -10.39 8.11
C ARG A 6 7.67 -11.46 7.05
N ALA A 7 6.52 -12.13 7.04
CA ALA A 7 6.18 -13.15 6.05
C ALA A 7 6.12 -12.56 4.62
N ALA A 8 5.72 -11.30 4.49
CA ALA A 8 5.72 -10.56 3.22
C ALA A 8 7.12 -10.05 2.80
N GLY A 9 8.17 -10.36 3.57
CA GLY A 9 9.56 -10.05 3.24
C GLY A 9 9.96 -8.61 3.54
N PHE A 10 9.33 -7.96 4.53
CA PHE A 10 9.79 -6.65 5.01
C PHE A 10 11.09 -6.80 5.79
N PRO A 11 12.12 -5.99 5.50
CA PRO A 11 13.34 -5.97 6.31
C PRO A 11 13.03 -5.35 7.67
N GLU A 12 13.71 -5.81 8.73
CA GLU A 12 13.43 -5.40 10.11
C GLU A 12 13.45 -3.86 10.31
N PRO A 13 14.37 -3.08 9.71
CA PRO A 13 14.32 -1.61 9.81
C PRO A 13 13.01 -1.00 9.30
N GLU A 14 12.41 -1.57 8.25
CA GLU A 14 11.13 -1.08 7.72
C GLU A 14 9.94 -1.52 8.58
N ILE A 15 10.02 -2.69 9.21
CA ILE A 15 9.02 -3.13 10.19
C ILE A 15 9.01 -2.20 11.40
N GLN A 16 10.19 -1.80 11.89
CA GLN A 16 10.30 -0.80 12.95
C GLN A 16 9.78 0.56 12.49
N ALA A 17 10.07 0.98 11.26
CA ALA A 17 9.49 2.20 10.71
C ALA A 17 7.95 2.16 10.66
N VAL A 18 7.35 1.05 10.22
CA VAL A 18 5.89 0.88 10.23
C VAL A 18 5.31 1.03 11.64
N ARG A 19 5.95 0.42 12.64
CA ARG A 19 5.52 0.49 14.05
C ARG A 19 5.70 1.90 14.64
N ASN A 20 6.76 2.59 14.26
CA ASN A 20 7.18 3.85 14.89
C ASN A 20 6.67 5.09 14.15
N THR A 21 5.99 4.94 13.00
CA THR A 21 5.26 6.03 12.34
C THR A 21 3.77 5.90 12.70
N PRO A 22 3.23 6.70 13.64
CA PRO A 22 1.87 6.50 14.14
C PRO A 22 0.78 6.53 13.04
N PRO A 23 0.81 7.45 12.05
CA PRO A 23 -0.18 7.45 10.97
C PRO A 23 -0.15 6.17 10.12
N MET A 24 1.04 5.63 9.83
CA MET A 24 1.20 4.35 9.12
C MET A 24 0.63 3.20 9.96
N TRP A 25 0.96 3.17 11.26
CA TRP A 25 0.47 2.14 12.17
C TRP A 25 -1.05 2.14 12.31
N GLU A 26 -1.66 3.32 12.38
CA GLU A 26 -3.11 3.49 12.43
C GLU A 26 -3.77 2.97 11.16
N GLN A 27 -3.29 3.37 9.99
CA GLN A 27 -3.83 2.90 8.71
C GLN A 27 -3.71 1.38 8.56
N LEU A 28 -2.55 0.81 8.90
CA LEU A 28 -2.36 -0.63 8.85
C LEU A 28 -3.31 -1.34 9.82
N THR A 29 -3.45 -0.84 11.05
CA THR A 29 -4.39 -1.40 12.03
C THR A 29 -5.83 -1.37 11.51
N ARG A 30 -6.24 -0.24 10.91
CA ARG A 30 -7.57 -0.09 10.30
C ARG A 30 -7.78 -1.10 9.16
N PHE A 31 -6.79 -1.27 8.29
CA PHE A 31 -6.85 -2.23 7.19
C PHE A 31 -7.07 -3.66 7.69
N TYR A 32 -6.32 -4.09 8.71
CA TYR A 32 -6.51 -5.40 9.34
C TYR A 32 -7.86 -5.53 10.06
N ALA A 33 -8.33 -4.46 10.73
CA ALA A 33 -9.63 -4.45 11.39
C ALA A 33 -10.80 -4.61 10.41
N GLN A 34 -10.61 -4.20 9.15
CA GLN A 34 -11.57 -4.40 8.06
C GLN A 34 -11.45 -5.79 7.38
N GLY A 35 -10.62 -6.68 7.91
CA GLY A 35 -10.39 -8.02 7.36
C GLY A 35 -9.33 -8.07 6.25
N GLY A 36 -8.63 -6.97 6.01
CA GLY A 36 -7.51 -6.89 5.08
C GLY A 36 -6.34 -7.79 5.48
N ARG A 37 -5.62 -8.32 4.49
CA ARG A 37 -4.44 -9.17 4.70
C ARG A 37 -3.24 -8.66 3.91
N VAL A 38 -2.05 -8.74 4.48
CA VAL A 38 -0.79 -8.50 3.75
C VAL A 38 -0.15 -9.84 3.41
N GLN A 39 0.26 -10.02 2.16
CA GLN A 39 0.84 -11.28 1.69
C GLN A 39 1.97 -11.07 0.69
N ALA A 40 2.89 -12.03 0.60
CA ALA A 40 3.85 -12.13 -0.48
C ALA A 40 3.42 -13.19 -1.49
N ILE A 41 3.61 -12.89 -2.77
CA ILE A 41 3.33 -13.77 -3.91
C ILE A 41 4.65 -13.95 -4.67
N PRO A 42 5.17 -15.18 -4.82
CA PRO A 42 6.30 -15.44 -5.71
C PRO A 42 5.95 -15.02 -7.15
N ALA A 43 6.80 -14.22 -7.79
CA ALA A 43 6.57 -13.73 -9.15
C ALA A 43 7.89 -13.46 -9.89
N ALA A 44 7.88 -13.41 -11.22
CA ALA A 44 9.07 -13.04 -12.00
C ALA A 44 9.40 -11.53 -11.97
N PHE A 45 8.64 -10.73 -11.21
CA PHE A 45 8.75 -9.28 -11.16
C PHE A 45 8.52 -8.77 -9.72
N SER A 46 9.04 -7.57 -9.46
CA SER A 46 8.82 -6.84 -8.20
C SER A 46 7.71 -5.81 -8.37
N ALA A 47 6.62 -5.95 -7.62
CA ALA A 47 5.50 -5.01 -7.61
C ALA A 47 4.69 -5.14 -6.31
N ALA A 48 3.70 -4.27 -6.14
CA ALA A 48 2.68 -4.40 -5.11
C ALA A 48 1.30 -4.05 -5.70
N ASN A 49 0.24 -4.50 -5.03
CA ASN A 49 -1.14 -4.16 -5.36
C ASN A 49 -1.99 -4.17 -4.08
N GLY A 50 -2.73 -3.09 -3.85
CA GLY A 50 -3.58 -2.89 -2.69
C GLY A 50 -5.06 -2.92 -3.05
N HIS A 51 -5.75 -3.96 -2.59
CA HIS A 51 -7.20 -4.07 -2.63
C HIS A 51 -7.75 -4.00 -1.19
N PRO A 52 -9.00 -3.55 -0.95
CA PRO A 52 -9.60 -3.50 0.39
C PRO A 52 -9.52 -4.80 1.20
N SER A 53 -9.47 -5.95 0.53
CA SER A 53 -9.34 -7.26 1.19
C SER A 53 -7.91 -7.78 1.30
N ALA A 54 -6.97 -7.29 0.48
CA ALA A 54 -5.61 -7.80 0.45
C ALA A 54 -4.62 -6.82 -0.18
N ILE A 55 -3.45 -6.66 0.45
CA ILE A 55 -2.27 -6.05 -0.11
C ILE A 55 -1.29 -7.17 -0.46
N SER A 56 -0.97 -7.30 -1.74
CA SER A 56 -0.09 -8.34 -2.26
C SER A 56 1.24 -7.74 -2.72
N PHE A 57 2.33 -8.32 -2.24
CA PHE A 57 3.68 -8.00 -2.68
C PHE A 57 4.20 -9.10 -3.61
N TYR A 58 4.46 -8.76 -4.86
CA TYR A 58 5.04 -9.68 -5.83
C TYR A 58 6.56 -9.71 -5.62
N VAL A 59 7.11 -10.89 -5.39
CA VAL A 59 8.49 -11.07 -4.92
C VAL A 59 9.28 -11.96 -5.90
N PRO A 60 10.28 -11.40 -6.60
CA PRO A 60 11.20 -12.20 -7.39
C PRO A 60 12.13 -13.04 -6.52
N GLU A 61 12.46 -14.24 -7.03
CA GLU A 61 13.42 -15.14 -6.39
C GLU A 61 14.76 -14.45 -6.20
N ASP A 62 15.25 -13.79 -7.27
CA ASP A 62 16.48 -13.00 -7.26
C ASP A 62 16.31 -11.73 -6.40
N PRO A 63 17.06 -11.60 -5.28
CA PRO A 63 17.02 -10.42 -4.44
C PRO A 63 17.43 -9.13 -5.16
N ALA A 64 18.27 -9.20 -6.20
CA ALA A 64 18.70 -8.02 -6.95
C ALA A 64 17.55 -7.37 -7.73
N GLN A 65 16.48 -8.12 -8.01
CA GLN A 65 15.29 -7.64 -8.70
C GLN A 65 14.25 -7.02 -7.74
N ARG A 66 14.50 -7.06 -6.42
CA ARG A 66 13.61 -6.48 -5.39
C ARG A 66 13.96 -5.01 -5.19
N THR A 67 13.52 -4.17 -6.11
CA THR A 67 13.97 -2.77 -6.23
C THR A 67 13.17 -1.76 -5.40
N HIS A 68 12.01 -2.15 -4.85
CA HIS A 68 11.12 -1.22 -4.14
C HIS A 68 11.23 -1.34 -2.62
N SER A 69 11.20 -0.19 -1.93
CA SER A 69 11.04 -0.14 -0.47
C SER A 69 9.68 -0.72 -0.06
N ARG A 70 9.66 -1.68 0.87
CA ARG A 70 8.40 -2.29 1.34
C ARG A 70 7.58 -1.31 2.14
N TYR A 71 8.21 -0.45 2.93
CA TYR A 71 7.52 0.64 3.62
C TYR A 71 6.79 1.57 2.64
N SER A 72 7.51 2.04 1.61
CA SER A 72 6.97 2.99 0.64
C SER A 72 5.84 2.38 -0.18
N SER A 73 6.03 1.14 -0.66
CA SER A 73 4.98 0.39 -1.33
C SER A 73 3.79 0.10 -0.42
N LEU A 74 3.98 -0.27 0.85
CA LEU A 74 2.87 -0.44 1.79
C LEU A 74 2.04 0.83 1.96
N ALA A 75 2.72 1.98 2.08
CA ALA A 75 2.04 3.27 2.18
C ALA A 75 1.19 3.55 0.94
N HIS A 76 1.72 3.27 -0.25
CA HIS A 76 1.00 3.40 -1.51
C HIS A 76 -0.23 2.48 -1.53
N GLU A 77 -0.05 1.19 -1.27
CA GLU A 77 -1.13 0.19 -1.35
C GLU A 77 -2.21 0.39 -0.29
N LEU A 78 -1.86 0.88 0.90
CA LEU A 78 -2.86 1.30 1.89
C LEU A 78 -3.72 2.45 1.38
N GLY A 79 -3.16 3.33 0.56
CA GLY A 79 -3.90 4.41 -0.06
C GLY A 79 -4.97 3.90 -1.02
N HIS A 80 -4.63 2.91 -1.85
CA HIS A 80 -5.60 2.21 -2.68
C HIS A 80 -6.67 1.48 -1.86
N ALA A 81 -6.26 0.81 -0.78
CA ALA A 81 -7.15 -0.02 0.01
C ALA A 81 -8.15 0.79 0.87
N LEU A 82 -7.78 1.99 1.33
CA LEU A 82 -8.52 2.69 2.38
C LEU A 82 -9.24 3.98 1.94
N PHE A 83 -8.77 4.70 0.92
CA PHE A 83 -9.23 6.08 0.68
C PHE A 83 -10.15 6.27 -0.52
N TYR A 84 -10.11 5.37 -1.50
CA TYR A 84 -10.98 5.47 -2.69
C TYR A 84 -11.47 4.09 -3.15
N PRO A 85 -12.37 3.44 -2.39
CA PRO A 85 -12.82 2.08 -2.67
C PRO A 85 -13.57 1.95 -4.01
N GLU A 86 -14.17 3.04 -4.52
CA GLU A 86 -14.92 3.06 -5.78
C GLU A 86 -14.07 2.62 -6.98
N GLN A 87 -12.74 2.79 -6.94
CA GLN A 87 -11.84 2.31 -8.00
C GLN A 87 -11.88 0.79 -8.22
N TRP A 88 -12.41 0.03 -7.25
CA TRP A 88 -12.51 -1.42 -7.27
C TRP A 88 -13.88 -1.93 -7.71
N ASN A 89 -14.82 -1.03 -8.00
CA ASN A 89 -16.08 -1.43 -8.58
C ASN A 89 -15.84 -2.06 -9.97
N ALA A 90 -16.68 -3.02 -10.33
CA ALA A 90 -16.61 -3.68 -11.63
C ALA A 90 -16.91 -2.69 -12.76
N MET A 91 -16.31 -2.90 -13.93
CA MET A 91 -16.42 -1.96 -15.06
C MET A 91 -17.87 -1.72 -15.50
N ASP A 92 -18.73 -2.72 -15.38
CA ASP A 92 -20.16 -2.68 -15.71
C ASP A 92 -21.00 -1.84 -14.74
N SER A 93 -20.45 -1.46 -13.59
CA SER A 93 -21.08 -0.53 -12.65
C SER A 93 -20.97 0.94 -13.06
N PHE A 94 -20.15 1.26 -14.05
CA PHE A 94 -19.92 2.63 -14.51
C PHE A 94 -20.76 2.95 -15.75
N GLY A 95 -21.27 4.18 -15.81
CA GLY A 95 -22.09 4.65 -16.94
C GLY A 95 -21.29 4.90 -18.23
N SER A 96 -19.95 4.95 -18.17
CA SER A 96 -19.08 5.09 -19.34
C SER A 96 -17.65 4.64 -19.04
N ALA A 97 -16.85 4.44 -20.10
CA ALA A 97 -15.43 4.11 -19.98
C ALA A 97 -14.62 5.24 -19.32
N GLU A 98 -14.96 6.50 -19.60
CA GLU A 98 -14.33 7.68 -18.98
C GLU A 98 -14.61 7.75 -17.48
N ALA A 99 -15.82 7.40 -17.04
CA ALA A 99 -16.15 7.34 -15.63
C ALA A 99 -15.33 6.26 -14.90
N TYR A 100 -15.18 5.09 -15.51
CA TYR A 100 -14.32 4.02 -14.98
C TYR A 100 -12.86 4.48 -14.92
N ALA A 101 -12.31 5.01 -16.01
CA ALA A 101 -10.92 5.48 -16.09
C ALA A 101 -10.63 6.55 -15.02
N ARG A 102 -11.52 7.55 -14.89
CA ARG A 102 -11.42 8.58 -13.84
C ARG A 102 -11.41 7.98 -12.44
N SER A 103 -12.23 6.96 -12.18
CA SER A 103 -12.25 6.29 -10.88
C SER A 103 -10.92 5.61 -10.56
N ARG A 104 -10.28 5.00 -11.57
CA ARG A 104 -8.93 4.42 -11.43
C ARG A 104 -7.87 5.50 -11.17
N GLU A 105 -7.91 6.59 -11.92
CA GLU A 105 -6.98 7.72 -11.75
C GLU A 105 -7.10 8.38 -10.37
N MET A 106 -8.32 8.55 -9.85
CA MET A 106 -8.53 9.07 -8.49
C MET A 106 -7.96 8.12 -7.44
N GLY A 107 -8.13 6.81 -7.64
CA GLY A 107 -7.52 5.78 -6.79
C GLY A 107 -6.01 5.88 -6.71
N GLU A 108 -5.33 6.00 -7.86
CA GLU A 108 -3.88 6.24 -7.94
C GLU A 108 -3.47 7.56 -7.27
N ALA A 109 -4.22 8.64 -7.49
CA ALA A 109 -3.92 9.93 -6.87
C ALA A 109 -3.97 9.85 -5.34
N HIS A 110 -4.94 9.14 -4.77
CA HIS A 110 -5.02 8.88 -3.34
C HIS A 110 -3.87 8.00 -2.83
N ALA A 111 -3.44 7.00 -3.61
CA ALA A 111 -2.30 6.16 -3.27
C ALA A 111 -0.98 6.96 -3.22
N TRP A 112 -0.73 7.79 -4.24
CA TRP A 112 0.44 8.68 -4.26
C TRP A 112 0.44 9.70 -3.12
N LEU A 113 -0.70 10.32 -2.84
CA LEU A 113 -0.81 11.28 -1.74
C LEU A 113 -0.55 10.60 -0.38
N ASN A 114 -1.08 9.40 -0.18
CA ASN A 114 -0.86 8.66 1.05
C ASN A 114 0.61 8.25 1.21
N GLN A 115 1.21 7.71 0.16
CA GLN A 115 2.62 7.35 0.13
C GLN A 115 3.52 8.53 0.48
N TYR A 116 3.30 9.67 -0.18
CA TYR A 116 4.04 10.91 0.08
C TYR A 116 3.92 11.32 1.54
N THR A 117 2.68 11.37 2.06
CA THR A 117 2.39 11.78 3.44
C THR A 117 3.09 10.88 4.46
N LEU A 118 2.94 9.57 4.34
CA LEU A 118 3.55 8.62 5.27
C LEU A 118 5.08 8.59 5.17
N CYS A 119 5.64 8.79 3.98
CA CYS A 119 7.09 8.90 3.82
C CYS A 119 7.66 10.17 4.46
N LEU A 120 6.93 11.29 4.41
CA LEU A 120 7.30 12.51 5.16
C LEU A 120 7.25 12.27 6.67
N GLU A 121 6.18 11.67 7.17
CA GLU A 121 6.04 11.34 8.59
C GLU A 121 7.17 10.42 9.09
N LYS A 122 7.57 9.44 8.28
CA LYS A 122 8.69 8.55 8.59
C LYS A 122 10.01 9.29 8.84
N VAL A 123 10.25 10.40 8.14
CA VAL A 123 11.51 11.18 8.24
C VAL A 123 11.43 12.35 9.24
N GLY A 124 10.33 12.47 10.00
CA GLY A 124 10.16 13.51 11.02
C GLY A 124 9.12 14.59 10.68
N GLY A 125 8.31 14.39 9.64
CA GLY A 125 7.20 15.26 9.27
C GLY A 125 7.61 16.53 8.53
N ARG A 126 6.67 17.47 8.38
CA ARG A 126 6.98 18.82 7.90
C ARG A 126 7.62 19.61 9.05
N SER A 127 8.80 20.17 8.81
CA SER A 127 9.24 21.32 9.62
C SER A 127 8.24 22.43 9.37
N GLU A 128 7.47 22.81 10.39
CA GLU A 128 6.73 24.07 10.38
C GLU A 128 7.76 25.20 10.45
N LEU A 129 8.24 25.65 9.29
CA LEU A 129 8.88 26.94 9.09
C LEU A 129 7.89 27.87 8.41
#